data_AF-A0A843K427-F1
#
_entry.id   AF-A0A843K427-F1
#
_cell.length_a   1.000
_cell.length_b   1.000
_cell.length_c   1.000
_cell.angle_alpha   90.00
_cell.angle_beta   90.00
_cell.angle_gamma   90.00
#
_symmetry.space_group_name_H-M   'P 1'
#
loop_
_entity.id
_entity.type
_entity.pdbx_description
1 polymer ?
#
loop_
_entity_poly.entity_id
_entity_poly.type
_entity_poly.pdbx_seq_one_letter_code
_entity_poly.pdbx_strand_id
1 'polypeptide(L)'
;MIPSKFHFSARYWCLFCIVGGILLAGYNPVSGAEAPDITSLSPDTVHAGFSHLVTLTGQGFSEDMTIRFAKDDSVLNVTDVKNLSDTSVTFRVIVPADANPGLYQMILQSPSLGEHRYNQVFHVQPPAAPEIVNISPSSAMAGSSVPLQITGRYFRS
;
A
#
# COMPACT_ATOMS: atom_id res chain seq x y z
N MET A 1 -73.04 -9.27 54.12
CA MET A 1 -72.20 -9.44 55.31
C MET A 1 -70.77 -9.67 54.84
N ILE A 2 -69.87 -8.77 55.23
CA ILE A 2 -68.41 -8.92 55.24
C ILE A 2 -68.05 -9.42 56.66
N PRO A 3 -66.89 -10.04 56.94
CA PRO A 3 -65.61 -9.32 57.16
C PRO A 3 -64.45 -9.90 56.31
N SER A 4 -63.57 -9.08 55.69
CA SER A 4 -62.32 -8.48 56.22
C SER A 4 -61.13 -9.48 56.15
N LYS A 5 -59.89 -9.19 55.75
CA LYS A 5 -59.09 -7.95 55.66
C LYS A 5 -57.74 -8.28 54.96
N PHE A 6 -57.25 -7.37 54.10
CA PHE A 6 -55.88 -6.77 54.02
C PHE A 6 -54.59 -7.65 53.99
N HIS A 7 -53.43 -7.29 53.40
CA HIS A 7 -52.94 -6.28 52.44
C HIS A 7 -51.38 -6.42 52.32
N PHE A 8 -50.78 -5.83 51.28
CA PHE A 8 -49.34 -5.54 51.01
C PHE A 8 -48.41 -6.69 50.55
N SER A 9 -47.49 -6.54 49.58
CA SER A 9 -46.93 -5.33 48.94
C SER A 9 -46.38 -5.64 47.55
N ALA A 10 -46.56 -4.65 46.66
CA ALA A 10 -45.86 -4.45 45.40
C ALA A 10 -44.32 -4.49 45.54
N ARG A 11 -43.64 -4.84 44.43
CA ARG A 11 -42.80 -3.87 43.73
C ARG A 11 -42.42 -4.32 42.29
N TYR A 12 -42.96 -3.58 41.31
CA TYR A 12 -42.34 -3.04 40.07
C TYR A 12 -41.48 -4.00 39.20
N TRP A 13 -41.64 -4.12 37.87
CA TRP A 13 -42.08 -3.13 36.89
C TRP A 13 -42.60 -3.80 35.60
N CYS A 14 -43.64 -3.17 35.05
CA CYS A 14 -44.44 -3.40 33.85
C CYS A 14 -43.74 -3.93 32.59
N LEU A 15 -44.36 -4.82 31.81
CA LEU A 15 -45.63 -4.76 31.04
C LEU A 15 -45.53 -4.03 29.68
N PHE A 16 -45.61 -4.84 28.62
CA PHE A 16 -46.55 -4.76 27.48
C PHE A 16 -46.44 -3.74 26.32
N CYS A 17 -47.04 -4.20 25.21
CA CYS A 17 -47.60 -3.54 24.02
C CYS A 17 -46.72 -3.56 22.76
N ILE A 18 -46.96 -4.44 21.77
CA ILE A 18 -48.09 -4.60 20.80
C ILE A 18 -47.87 -3.77 19.51
N VAL A 19 -47.71 -4.53 18.41
CA VAL A 19 -48.15 -4.33 17.02
C VAL A 19 -47.69 -3.08 16.25
N GLY A 20 -47.12 -3.32 15.08
CA GLY A 20 -47.29 -2.45 13.92
C GLY A 20 -45.98 -2.07 13.22
N GLY A 21 -45.90 -2.37 11.93
CA GLY A 21 -44.94 -1.73 11.03
C GLY A 21 -44.09 -2.73 10.25
N ILE A 22 -44.51 -3.02 9.02
CA ILE A 22 -43.58 -3.38 7.95
C ILE A 22 -42.58 -2.23 7.86
N LEU A 23 -41.37 -2.45 8.38
CA LEU A 23 -40.21 -1.66 8.01
C LEU A 23 -39.58 -2.39 6.82
N LEU A 24 -39.93 -1.92 5.62
CA LEU A 24 -38.98 -1.93 4.52
C LEU A 24 -37.78 -1.13 5.02
N ALA A 25 -36.82 -1.81 5.64
CA ALA A 25 -35.51 -1.25 5.88
C ALA A 25 -34.96 -0.92 4.50
N GLY A 26 -35.04 0.37 4.14
CA GLY A 26 -34.39 0.88 2.96
C GLY A 26 -32.95 0.43 3.01
N TYR A 27 -32.59 -0.48 2.11
CA TYR A 27 -31.22 -0.63 1.67
C TYR A 27 -30.89 0.66 0.94
N ASN A 28 -30.61 1.72 1.71
CA ASN A 28 -29.74 2.75 1.20
C ASN A 28 -28.39 2.05 1.13
N PRO A 29 -27.80 1.80 -0.05
CA PRO A 29 -26.36 1.72 -0.05
C PRO A 29 -25.93 3.05 0.56
N VAL A 30 -25.36 3.00 1.76
CA VAL A 30 -24.35 3.98 2.11
C VAL A 30 -23.44 3.92 0.90
N SER A 31 -23.40 5.00 0.13
CA SER A 31 -22.41 5.19 -0.92
C SER A 31 -21.06 5.32 -0.20
N GLY A 32 -20.62 4.21 0.41
CA GLY A 32 -19.32 4.04 0.97
C GLY A 32 -18.41 4.03 -0.23
N ALA A 33 -17.50 4.99 -0.27
CA ALA A 33 -16.50 5.03 -1.31
C ALA A 33 -15.85 3.64 -1.38
N GLU A 34 -15.81 3.10 -2.59
CA GLU A 34 -15.32 1.75 -2.85
C GLU A 34 -13.83 1.68 -2.54
N ALA A 35 -13.36 0.52 -2.10
CA ALA A 35 -11.93 0.30 -1.93
C ALA A 35 -11.19 0.67 -3.23
N PRO A 36 -10.01 1.33 -3.18
CA PRO A 36 -9.28 1.64 -4.40
C PRO A 36 -9.02 0.35 -5.19
N ASP A 37 -9.29 0.35 -6.49
CA ASP A 37 -9.00 -0.79 -7.34
C ASP A 37 -7.65 -0.57 -8.02
N ILE A 38 -6.84 -1.62 -8.11
CA ILE A 38 -5.51 -1.54 -8.73
C ILE A 38 -5.50 -2.40 -9.96
N THR A 39 -5.24 -1.76 -11.09
CA THR A 39 -5.11 -2.44 -12.38
C THR A 39 -3.65 -2.79 -12.67
N SER A 40 -2.70 -1.92 -12.36
CA SER A 40 -1.28 -2.19 -12.66
C SER A 40 -0.30 -1.37 -11.81
N LEU A 41 0.91 -1.90 -11.69
CA LEU A 41 2.07 -1.26 -11.11
C LEU A 41 3.25 -1.41 -12.09
N SER A 42 3.94 -0.32 -12.42
CA SER A 42 5.03 -0.37 -13.41
C SER A 42 6.20 0.55 -13.04
N PRO A 43 7.42 0.02 -12.87
CA PRO A 43 7.73 -1.40 -12.81
C PRO A 43 7.16 -2.05 -11.53
N ASP A 44 6.71 -3.30 -11.64
CA ASP A 44 6.33 -4.13 -10.49
C ASP A 44 7.51 -4.96 -9.94
N THR A 45 8.57 -5.13 -10.72
CA THR A 45 9.76 -5.91 -10.38
C THR A 45 11.01 -5.05 -10.47
N VAL A 46 11.79 -5.00 -9.39
CA VAL A 46 12.95 -4.12 -9.28
C VAL A 46 14.11 -4.75 -8.51
N HIS A 47 15.34 -4.27 -8.71
CA HIS A 47 16.49 -4.69 -7.91
C HIS A 47 16.67 -3.85 -6.64
N ALA A 48 17.11 -4.51 -5.57
CA ALA A 48 17.57 -3.86 -4.35
C ALA A 48 18.83 -3.00 -4.56
N GLY A 49 18.89 -1.87 -3.84
CA GLY A 49 19.98 -0.90 -3.86
C GLY A 49 19.77 0.31 -4.77
N PHE A 50 18.54 0.56 -5.24
CA PHE A 50 18.22 1.64 -6.16
C PHE A 50 16.90 2.34 -5.79
N SER A 51 16.69 3.53 -6.35
CA SER A 51 15.40 4.24 -6.32
C SER A 51 14.71 4.08 -7.67
N HIS A 52 13.47 3.61 -7.64
CA HIS A 52 12.67 3.30 -8.83
C HIS A 52 11.48 4.25 -8.92
N LEU A 53 11.28 4.86 -10.09
CA LEU A 53 10.05 5.60 -10.39
C LEU A 53 8.98 4.59 -10.79
N VAL A 54 7.89 4.55 -10.03
CA VAL A 54 6.80 3.59 -10.18
C VAL A 54 5.50 4.32 -10.47
N THR A 55 4.77 3.82 -11.45
CA THR A 55 3.41 4.26 -11.78
C THR A 55 2.43 3.21 -11.32
N LEU A 56 1.46 3.62 -10.51
CA LEU A 56 0.31 2.83 -10.09
C LEU A 56 -0.92 3.32 -10.88
N THR A 57 -1.65 2.40 -11.50
CA THR A 57 -2.88 2.68 -12.26
C THR A 57 -4.03 1.89 -11.68
N GLY A 58 -5.21 2.51 -11.62
CA GLY A 58 -6.35 1.95 -10.90
C GLY A 58 -7.57 2.87 -10.94
N GLN A 59 -8.37 2.84 -9.88
CA GLN A 59 -9.54 3.69 -9.64
C GLN A 59 -9.64 4.00 -8.13
N GLY A 60 -10.24 5.14 -7.77
CA GLY A 60 -10.52 5.48 -6.37
C GLY A 60 -9.31 6.01 -5.60
N PHE A 61 -8.28 6.53 -6.28
CA PHE A 61 -7.14 7.17 -5.61
C PHE A 61 -7.48 8.60 -5.18
N SER A 62 -7.05 8.98 -3.97
CA SER A 62 -7.30 10.30 -3.39
C SER A 62 -6.02 10.96 -2.89
N GLU A 63 -6.01 12.30 -2.81
CA GLU A 63 -4.84 13.10 -2.40
C GLU A 63 -4.33 12.83 -0.98
N ASP A 64 -5.21 12.35 -0.11
CA ASP A 64 -4.93 12.03 1.28
C ASP A 64 -4.48 10.57 1.49
N MET A 65 -4.37 9.78 0.43
CA MET A 65 -3.92 8.40 0.49
C MET A 65 -2.39 8.30 0.62
N THR A 66 -1.93 7.37 1.46
CA THR A 66 -0.52 7.00 1.58
C THR A 66 -0.27 5.60 1.07
N ILE A 67 0.90 5.40 0.46
CA ILE A 67 1.31 4.14 -0.19
C ILE A 67 2.51 3.60 0.57
N ARG A 68 2.47 2.31 0.93
CA ARG A 68 3.57 1.61 1.60
C ARG A 68 3.76 0.24 0.98
N PHE A 69 5.01 -0.23 0.93
CA PHE A 69 5.32 -1.62 0.60
C PHE A 69 5.92 -2.29 1.82
N ALA A 70 5.31 -3.39 2.26
CA ALA A 70 5.73 -4.10 3.45
C ALA A 70 5.95 -5.59 3.16
N LYS A 71 6.96 -6.18 3.80
CA LYS A 71 7.24 -7.61 3.79
C LYS A 71 7.82 -7.98 5.14
N ASP A 72 7.16 -8.88 5.85
CA ASP A 72 7.50 -9.24 7.23
C ASP A 72 7.60 -7.94 8.08
N ASP A 73 8.73 -7.72 8.76
CA ASP A 73 9.00 -6.50 9.53
C ASP A 73 9.65 -5.36 8.70
N SER A 74 9.86 -5.56 7.40
CA SER A 74 10.50 -4.60 6.49
C SER A 74 9.47 -3.72 5.80
N VAL A 75 9.72 -2.41 5.73
CA VAL A 75 8.91 -1.42 5.00
C VAL A 75 9.82 -0.61 4.08
N LEU A 76 9.45 -0.50 2.81
CA LEU A 76 10.16 0.33 1.84
C LEU A 76 9.73 1.79 1.94
N ASN A 77 10.66 2.71 1.68
CA ASN A 77 10.37 4.13 1.70
C ASN A 77 9.76 4.58 0.37
N VAL A 78 8.59 5.23 0.44
CA VAL A 78 7.88 5.82 -0.70
C VAL A 78 7.95 7.33 -0.61
N THR A 79 8.34 7.98 -1.71
CA THR A 79 8.60 9.42 -1.79
C THR A 79 8.15 9.99 -3.12
N ASP A 80 8.21 11.31 -3.28
CA ASP A 80 7.99 11.99 -4.57
C ASP A 80 6.66 11.63 -5.26
N VAL A 81 5.59 11.53 -4.47
CA VAL A 81 4.24 11.25 -4.98
C VAL A 81 3.78 12.43 -5.85
N LYS A 82 3.43 12.13 -7.10
CA LYS A 82 3.14 13.09 -8.18
C LYS A 82 2.07 12.53 -9.11
N ASN A 83 1.49 13.41 -9.93
CA ASN A 83 0.48 13.07 -10.95
C ASN A 83 -0.71 12.28 -10.38
N LEU A 84 -1.07 12.57 -9.13
CA LEU A 84 -2.16 11.90 -8.45
C LEU A 84 -3.49 12.35 -9.06
N SER A 85 -4.22 11.38 -9.58
CA SER A 85 -5.59 11.48 -10.04
C SER A 85 -6.35 10.27 -9.52
N ASP A 86 -7.67 10.26 -9.70
CA ASP A 86 -8.52 9.11 -9.36
C ASP A 86 -8.04 7.78 -9.97
N THR A 87 -7.31 7.84 -11.10
CA THR A 87 -6.94 6.66 -11.90
C THR A 87 -5.46 6.36 -11.98
N SER A 88 -4.59 7.28 -11.53
CA SER A 88 -3.15 7.12 -11.67
C SER A 88 -2.38 7.88 -10.61
N VAL A 89 -1.23 7.36 -10.22
CA VAL A 89 -0.26 8.06 -9.38
C VAL A 89 1.15 7.59 -9.70
N THR A 90 2.10 8.53 -9.70
CA THR A 90 3.52 8.24 -9.87
C THR A 90 4.26 8.53 -8.56
N PHE A 91 5.15 7.66 -8.12
CA PHE A 91 5.95 7.86 -6.91
C PHE A 91 7.32 7.18 -7.04
N ARG A 92 8.22 7.50 -6.11
CA ARG A 92 9.52 6.83 -6.00
C ARG A 92 9.52 5.83 -4.86
N VAL A 93 9.92 4.60 -5.16
CA VAL A 93 10.22 3.58 -4.16
C VAL A 93 11.73 3.51 -3.99
N ILE A 94 12.22 3.77 -2.78
CA ILE A 94 13.62 3.58 -2.44
C ILE A 94 13.75 2.16 -1.87
N VAL A 95 14.53 1.33 -2.56
CA VAL A 95 14.81 -0.05 -2.15
C VAL A 95 16.25 -0.12 -1.66
N PRO A 96 16.49 -0.18 -0.34
CA PRO A 96 17.83 -0.32 0.22
C PRO A 96 18.59 -1.54 -0.34
N ALA A 97 19.92 -1.50 -0.30
CA ALA A 97 20.75 -2.59 -0.82
C ALA A 97 20.63 -3.89 0.01
N ASP A 98 20.26 -3.76 1.28
CA ASP A 98 20.00 -4.83 2.24
C ASP A 98 18.52 -5.21 2.35
N ALA A 99 17.65 -4.65 1.51
CA ALA A 99 16.23 -5.01 1.47
C ALA A 99 16.05 -6.51 1.20
N ASN A 100 15.19 -7.16 1.97
CA ASN A 100 14.89 -8.58 1.83
C ASN A 100 14.29 -8.87 0.45
N PRO A 101 14.91 -9.73 -0.38
CA PRO A 101 14.30 -10.12 -1.64
C PRO A 101 12.95 -10.81 -1.45
N GLY A 102 12.07 -10.66 -2.43
CA GLY A 102 10.77 -11.31 -2.50
C GLY A 102 9.62 -10.34 -2.75
N LEU A 103 8.41 -10.84 -2.52
CA LEU A 103 7.17 -10.14 -2.79
C LEU A 103 6.76 -9.28 -1.59
N TYR A 104 6.58 -7.99 -1.84
CA TYR A 104 6.07 -7.01 -0.89
C TYR A 104 4.57 -6.82 -1.11
N GLN A 105 3.83 -6.76 0.00
CA GLN A 105 2.44 -6.34 0.04
C GLN A 105 2.39 -4.82 -0.10
N MET A 106 1.52 -4.30 -0.95
CA MET A 106 1.21 -2.87 -0.94
C MET A 106 0.08 -2.59 0.03
N ILE A 107 0.24 -1.52 0.80
CA ILE A 107 -0.73 -1.03 1.76
C ILE A 107 -1.09 0.38 1.35
N LEU A 108 -2.38 0.59 1.08
CA LEU A 108 -2.97 1.89 0.81
C LEU A 108 -3.75 2.34 2.04
N GLN A 109 -3.41 3.48 2.60
CA GLN A 109 -4.10 4.03 3.77
C GLN A 109 -4.71 5.36 3.38
N SER A 110 -6.04 5.45 3.48
CA SER A 110 -6.79 6.70 3.34
C SER A 110 -7.48 7.04 4.66
N PRO A 111 -7.56 8.32 5.07
CA PRO A 111 -8.37 8.76 6.20
C PRO A 111 -9.87 8.43 6.08
N SER A 112 -10.40 8.45 4.85
CA SER A 112 -11.83 8.25 4.59
C SER A 112 -12.22 6.78 4.40
N LEU A 113 -11.32 5.98 3.80
CA LEU A 113 -11.57 4.57 3.48
C LEU A 113 -10.92 3.59 4.46
N GLY A 114 -9.92 4.03 5.22
CA GLY A 114 -9.11 3.14 6.05
C GLY A 114 -7.97 2.45 5.28
N GLU A 115 -7.49 1.35 5.84
CA GLU A 115 -6.33 0.59 5.33
C GLU A 115 -6.76 -0.52 4.38
N HIS A 116 -6.09 -0.60 3.22
CA HIS A 116 -6.33 -1.58 2.17
C HIS A 116 -5.03 -2.29 1.82
N ARG A 117 -5.07 -3.62 1.67
CA ARG A 117 -3.90 -4.47 1.47
C ARG A 117 -3.98 -5.23 0.16
N TYR A 118 -2.91 -5.18 -0.62
CA TYR A 118 -2.80 -5.85 -1.92
C TYR A 118 -1.55 -6.73 -1.91
N ASN A 119 -1.78 -8.04 -1.96
CA ASN A 119 -0.73 -9.03 -1.81
C ASN A 119 0.09 -9.16 -3.10
N GLN A 120 1.41 -9.30 -2.92
CA GLN A 120 2.32 -9.74 -3.98
C GLN A 120 2.38 -8.83 -5.22
N VAL A 121 2.15 -7.52 -5.05
CA VAL A 121 2.11 -6.57 -6.17
C VAL A 121 3.46 -5.94 -6.51
N PHE A 122 4.48 -6.06 -5.64
CA PHE A 122 5.81 -5.50 -5.88
C PHE A 122 6.90 -6.51 -5.52
N HIS A 123 7.73 -6.88 -6.50
CA HIS A 123 8.78 -7.88 -6.37
C HIS A 123 10.16 -7.22 -6.29
N VAL A 124 10.81 -7.37 -5.15
CA VAL A 124 12.20 -6.96 -4.96
C VAL A 124 13.12 -8.15 -5.27
N GLN A 125 13.95 -7.99 -6.29
CA GLN A 125 15.02 -8.91 -6.62
C GLN A 125 16.27 -8.61 -5.79
N PRO A 126 17.14 -9.61 -5.57
CA PRO A 126 18.43 -9.38 -4.96
C PRO A 126 19.22 -8.27 -5.67
N PRO A 127 20.19 -7.65 -4.97
CA PRO A 127 21.11 -6.71 -5.57
C PRO A 127 21.68 -7.24 -6.89
N ALA A 128 21.50 -6.51 -7.99
CA ALA A 128 22.07 -6.88 -9.28
C ALA A 128 23.60 -6.91 -9.21
N ALA A 129 24.22 -7.91 -9.84
CA ALA A 129 25.67 -7.96 -9.99
C ALA A 129 26.15 -6.77 -10.85
N PRO A 130 27.28 -6.12 -10.49
CA PRO A 130 27.90 -5.12 -11.34
C PRO A 130 28.22 -5.67 -12.73
N GLU A 131 27.91 -4.91 -13.78
CA GLU A 131 28.18 -5.28 -15.17
C GLU A 131 29.07 -4.21 -15.81
N ILE A 132 30.23 -4.61 -16.34
CA ILE A 132 31.06 -3.71 -17.15
C ILE A 132 30.52 -3.74 -18.59
N VAL A 133 30.16 -2.57 -19.11
CA VAL A 133 29.67 -2.41 -20.48
C VAL A 133 30.79 -1.97 -21.41
N ASN A 134 31.65 -1.06 -20.97
CA ASN A 134 32.77 -0.58 -21.78
C ASN A 134 33.96 -0.14 -20.92
N ILE A 135 35.15 -0.26 -21.50
CA ILE A 135 36.40 0.25 -20.95
C ILE A 135 37.08 1.07 -22.05
N SER A 136 37.41 2.33 -21.76
CA SER A 136 38.05 3.23 -22.71
C SER A 136 39.23 4.00 -22.09
N PRO A 137 40.38 4.07 -22.77
CA PRO A 137 40.73 3.33 -23.97
C PRO A 137 40.92 1.83 -23.69
N SER A 138 40.64 0.97 -24.67
CA SER A 138 40.81 -0.49 -24.55
C SER A 138 42.26 -0.97 -24.74
N SER A 139 43.18 -0.05 -25.03
CA SER A 139 44.61 -0.32 -25.20
C SER A 139 45.45 0.89 -24.83
N ALA A 140 46.67 0.64 -24.36
CA ALA A 140 47.68 1.66 -24.07
C ALA A 140 49.07 1.17 -24.47
N MET A 141 50.01 2.10 -24.69
CA MET A 141 51.39 1.77 -25.04
C MET A 141 52.14 1.27 -23.79
N ALA A 142 53.03 0.29 -23.96
CA ALA A 142 53.88 -0.18 -22.87
C ALA A 142 54.69 0.97 -22.26
N GLY A 143 54.69 1.07 -20.93
CA GLY A 143 55.35 2.15 -20.19
C GLY A 143 54.56 3.47 -20.12
N SER A 144 53.36 3.55 -20.70
CA SER A 144 52.49 4.71 -20.55
C SER A 144 51.53 4.57 -19.36
N SER A 145 51.21 5.68 -18.71
CA SER A 145 50.12 5.77 -17.73
C SER A 145 48.93 6.45 -18.40
N VAL A 146 47.83 5.73 -18.54
CA VAL A 146 46.63 6.20 -19.25
C VAL A 146 45.42 6.10 -18.31
N PRO A 147 44.67 7.20 -18.08
CA PRO A 147 43.45 7.13 -17.29
C PRO A 147 42.42 6.27 -18.02
N LEU A 148 41.81 5.32 -17.30
CA LEU A 148 40.74 4.47 -17.82
C LEU A 148 39.37 5.00 -17.37
N GLN A 149 38.44 5.03 -18.31
CA GLN A 149 37.04 5.20 -18.04
C GLN A 149 36.34 3.85 -18.18
N ILE A 150 35.70 3.39 -17.11
CA ILE A 150 34.85 2.20 -17.11
C ILE A 150 33.40 2.68 -17.04
N THR A 151 32.60 2.28 -18.01
CA THR A 151 31.14 2.43 -17.93
C THR A 151 30.50 1.07 -17.73
N GLY A 152 29.49 1.05 -16.87
CA GLY A 152 28.82 -0.18 -16.48
C GLY A 152 27.45 0.08 -15.91
N ARG A 153 26.77 -1.01 -15.56
CA ARG A 153 25.47 -1.01 -14.87
C ARG A 153 25.65 -1.50 -13.45
N TYR A 154 24.77 -1.02 -12.57
CA TYR A 154 24.69 -1.45 -11.17
C TYR A 154 25.99 -1.21 -10.36
N PHE A 155 26.83 -0.28 -10.78
CA PHE A 155 27.94 0.20 -9.96
C PHE A 155 27.39 0.97 -8.77
N ARG A 156 28.00 0.75 -7.61
CA ARG A 156 27.62 1.35 -6.33
C ARG A 156 28.82 2.11 -5.80
N SER A 157 28.59 3.29 -5.24
CA SER A 157 29.59 4.15 -4.59
C SER A 157 29.77 3.79 -3.12
#